data_AF-A0A958JQQ4-F1
#
_entry.id   AF-A0A958JQQ4-F1
#
_cell.length_a   1.000
_cell.length_b   1.000
_cell.length_c   1.000
_cell.angle_alpha   90.00
_cell.angle_beta   90.00
_cell.angle_gamma   90.00
#
_symmetry.space_group_name_H-M   'P 1'
#
loop_
_entity.id
_entity.type
_entity.pdbx_description
1 polymer ?
#
loop_
_entity_poly.entity_id
_entity_poly.type
_entity_poly.pdbx_seq_one_letter_code
_entity_poly.pdbx_strand_id
1 'polypeptide(L)'
;MSEKFRALVIESNIDRRMRLKQATMAVPRFAPITPVNTIAEASSQIEKGVSPFNIIFLSDRLDKEEMDQFIVMAKEKECSQDAAFVLIVPTQEDLSVIIARQTLAGVDGFLAEPYSVQSLSDIADLAAKIRAERSEARKIAAFRFLVKQVVEQMNLIAQLRAYQRNILKPMRKLKVMTSAFENLDNPMRDLYYRLTIEEFENAPLPAPLLSDEYKGASQRVRVKLEEKVLAKIEQRATAD
;
A
#
# COMPACT_ATOMS: atom_id res chain seq x y z
N MET A 1 26.44 8.31 0.96
CA MET A 1 26.40 7.60 -0.34
C MET A 1 24.94 7.49 -0.74
N SER A 2 24.56 7.93 -1.95
CA SER A 2 23.18 7.77 -2.44
C SER A 2 22.87 6.28 -2.63
N GLU A 3 21.71 5.83 -2.15
CA GLU A 3 21.22 4.46 -2.38
C GLU A 3 21.12 4.20 -3.89
N LYS A 4 21.61 3.04 -4.35
CA LYS A 4 21.56 2.66 -5.76
C LYS A 4 20.24 1.96 -6.08
N PHE A 5 19.64 2.28 -7.22
CA PHE A 5 18.39 1.69 -7.69
C PHE A 5 18.61 0.27 -8.21
N ARG A 6 17.89 -0.69 -7.64
CA ARG A 6 17.79 -2.06 -8.16
C ARG A 6 16.68 -2.11 -9.20
N ALA A 7 16.99 -2.68 -10.36
CA ALA A 7 16.03 -2.79 -11.45
C ALA A 7 15.81 -4.25 -11.87
N LEU A 8 14.54 -4.59 -12.14
CA LEU A 8 14.14 -5.82 -12.82
C LEU A 8 13.87 -5.47 -14.29
N VAL A 9 14.38 -6.27 -15.23
CA VAL A 9 14.15 -6.05 -16.67
C VAL A 9 13.45 -7.25 -17.27
N ILE A 10 12.23 -7.05 -17.76
CA ILE A 10 11.44 -8.07 -18.45
C ILE A 10 11.49 -7.80 -19.95
N GLU A 11 12.37 -8.52 -20.65
CA GLU A 11 12.57 -8.38 -22.09
C GLU A 11 12.96 -9.73 -22.67
N SER A 12 12.21 -10.23 -23.64
CA SER A 12 12.45 -11.54 -24.26
C SER A 12 13.61 -11.51 -25.25
N ASN A 13 13.89 -10.36 -25.86
CA ASN A 13 15.01 -10.18 -26.78
C ASN A 13 16.34 -9.95 -26.04
N ILE A 14 17.28 -10.89 -26.20
CA ILE A 14 18.60 -10.85 -25.56
C ILE A 14 19.37 -9.56 -25.89
N ASP A 15 19.35 -9.12 -27.15
CA ASP A 15 20.14 -7.96 -27.59
C ASP A 15 19.62 -6.67 -26.95
N ARG A 16 18.31 -6.43 -26.96
CA ARG A 16 17.68 -5.27 -26.30
C ARG A 16 18.00 -5.25 -24.81
N ARG A 17 17.85 -6.41 -24.16
CA ARG A 17 18.14 -6.57 -22.74
C ARG A 17 19.61 -6.28 -22.40
N MET A 18 20.54 -6.76 -23.23
CA MET A 18 21.97 -6.49 -23.07
C MET A 18 22.32 -5.02 -23.33
N ARG A 19 21.67 -4.36 -24.31
CA ARG A 19 21.81 -2.91 -24.52
C ARG A 19 21.37 -2.11 -23.31
N LEU A 20 20.20 -2.42 -22.73
CA LEU A 20 19.72 -1.75 -21.52
C LEU A 20 20.63 -2.02 -20.33
N LYS A 21 21.14 -3.26 -20.18
CA LYS A 21 22.13 -3.61 -19.17
C LYS A 21 23.40 -2.76 -19.29
N GLN A 22 23.95 -2.63 -20.49
CA GLN A 22 25.14 -1.83 -20.74
C GLN A 22 24.89 -0.34 -20.49
N ALA A 23 23.75 0.18 -20.95
CA ALA A 23 23.39 1.58 -20.77
C ALA A 23 23.19 1.93 -19.28
N THR A 24 22.55 1.06 -18.50
CA THR A 24 22.36 1.26 -17.04
C THR A 24 23.68 1.20 -16.28
N MET A 25 24.66 0.39 -16.72
CA MET A 25 26.01 0.37 -16.12
C MET A 25 26.76 1.71 -16.26
N ALA A 26 26.43 2.51 -17.27
CA ALA A 26 27.01 3.84 -17.46
C ALA A 26 26.42 4.89 -16.49
N VAL A 27 25.33 4.58 -15.79
CA VAL A 27 24.66 5.50 -14.85
C VAL A 27 24.97 5.07 -13.40
N PRO A 28 25.76 5.84 -12.62
CA PRO A 28 26.23 5.43 -11.29
C PRO A 28 25.12 5.13 -10.26
N ARG A 29 23.91 5.63 -10.51
CA ARG A 29 22.74 5.47 -9.64
C ARG A 29 22.10 4.09 -9.72
N PHE A 30 22.40 3.31 -10.75
CA PHE A 30 21.87 1.94 -10.86
C PHE A 30 22.78 0.94 -10.14
N ALA A 31 22.16 0.02 -9.43
CA ALA A 31 22.77 -1.22 -8.99
C ALA A 31 22.78 -2.23 -10.17
N PRO A 32 23.46 -3.39 -10.05
CA PRO A 32 23.32 -4.45 -11.03
C PRO A 32 21.84 -4.79 -11.26
N ILE A 33 21.43 -4.82 -12.53
CA ILE A 33 20.07 -5.14 -12.91
C ILE A 33 19.82 -6.66 -12.92
N THR A 34 18.59 -7.07 -12.65
CA THR A 34 18.13 -8.46 -12.73
C THR A 34 17.37 -8.67 -14.05
N PRO A 35 17.98 -9.28 -15.07
CA PRO A 35 17.29 -9.60 -16.32
C PRO A 35 16.45 -10.86 -16.18
N VAL A 36 15.24 -10.85 -16.73
CA VAL A 36 14.35 -12.01 -16.90
C VAL A 36 13.77 -12.02 -18.32
N ASN A 37 13.41 -13.20 -18.82
CA ASN A 37 12.95 -13.37 -20.21
C ASN A 37 11.44 -13.25 -20.35
N THR A 38 10.69 -13.55 -19.28
CA THR A 38 9.23 -13.68 -19.30
C THR A 38 8.59 -13.05 -18.06
N ILE A 39 7.30 -12.72 -18.16
CA ILE A 39 6.51 -12.25 -17.02
C ILE A 39 6.44 -13.35 -15.94
N ALA A 40 6.31 -14.63 -16.31
CA ALA A 40 6.27 -15.72 -15.34
C ALA A 40 7.55 -15.80 -14.48
N GLU A 41 8.73 -15.63 -15.09
CA GLU A 41 10.00 -15.56 -14.36
C GLU A 41 10.03 -14.34 -13.42
N ALA A 42 9.58 -13.19 -13.91
CA ALA A 42 9.48 -11.95 -13.13
C ALA A 42 8.57 -12.11 -11.91
N SER A 43 7.39 -12.70 -12.10
CA SER A 43 6.44 -13.01 -11.02
C SER A 43 7.07 -13.89 -9.96
N SER A 44 7.74 -14.98 -10.37
CA SER A 44 8.43 -15.86 -9.42
C SER A 44 9.54 -15.14 -8.63
N GLN A 45 10.26 -14.19 -9.24
CA GLN A 45 11.27 -13.41 -8.53
C GLN A 45 10.66 -12.48 -7.47
N ILE A 46 9.55 -11.83 -7.82
CA ILE A 46 8.80 -10.96 -6.91
C ILE A 46 8.20 -11.78 -5.76
N GLU A 47 7.56 -12.91 -6.07
CA GLU A 47 6.93 -13.80 -5.08
C GLU A 47 7.93 -14.38 -4.07
N LYS A 48 9.14 -14.72 -4.53
CA LYS A 48 10.21 -15.18 -3.64
C LYS A 48 10.72 -14.10 -2.68
N GLY A 49 10.43 -12.83 -2.95
CA GLY A 49 10.79 -11.71 -2.09
C GLY A 49 12.30 -11.52 -1.87
N VAL A 50 13.13 -12.00 -2.81
CA VAL A 50 14.60 -12.08 -2.62
C VAL A 50 15.22 -10.70 -2.38
N SER A 51 14.70 -9.66 -3.03
CA SER A 51 15.19 -8.30 -2.88
C SER A 51 14.16 -7.26 -3.29
N PRO A 52 14.16 -6.05 -2.68
CA PRO A 52 13.33 -4.96 -3.14
C PRO A 52 13.80 -4.45 -4.51
N PHE A 53 12.83 -4.23 -5.40
CA PHE A 53 13.02 -3.59 -6.68
C PHE A 53 12.54 -2.14 -6.61
N ASN A 54 13.32 -1.23 -7.18
CA ASN A 54 12.94 0.18 -7.25
C ASN A 54 12.41 0.56 -8.64
N ILE A 55 12.82 -0.19 -9.66
CA ILE A 55 12.44 0.05 -11.06
C ILE A 55 12.13 -1.31 -11.69
N ILE A 56 11.03 -1.39 -12.43
CA ILE A 56 10.69 -2.57 -13.23
C ILE A 56 10.52 -2.10 -14.67
N PHE A 57 11.45 -2.50 -15.54
CA PHE A 57 11.39 -2.23 -16.96
C PHE A 57 10.59 -3.32 -17.67
N LEU A 58 9.60 -2.91 -18.44
CA LEU A 58 8.67 -3.77 -19.18
C LEU A 58 8.88 -3.56 -20.68
N SER A 59 9.07 -4.64 -21.43
CA SER A 59 9.14 -4.54 -22.90
C SER A 59 7.76 -4.29 -23.50
N ASP A 60 7.68 -3.44 -24.53
CA ASP A 60 6.48 -3.21 -25.33
C ASP A 60 5.95 -4.45 -26.07
N ARG A 61 6.79 -5.49 -26.19
CA ARG A 61 6.47 -6.74 -26.88
C ARG A 61 5.77 -7.77 -26.00
N LEU A 62 5.63 -7.49 -24.71
CA LEU A 62 4.89 -8.37 -23.80
C LEU A 62 3.41 -8.32 -24.12
N ASP A 63 2.71 -9.42 -23.82
CA ASP A 63 1.26 -9.41 -23.90
C ASP A 63 0.70 -8.36 -22.91
N LYS A 64 -0.26 -7.57 -23.36
CA LYS A 64 -0.78 -6.43 -22.60
C LYS A 64 -1.60 -6.89 -21.40
N GLU A 65 -2.41 -7.93 -21.56
CA GLU A 65 -3.25 -8.44 -20.47
C GLU A 65 -2.37 -9.08 -19.40
N GLU A 66 -1.36 -9.86 -19.80
CA GLU A 66 -0.38 -10.42 -18.87
C GLU A 66 0.41 -9.32 -18.13
N MET A 67 0.79 -8.26 -18.84
CA MET A 67 1.52 -7.13 -18.25
C MET A 67 0.66 -6.37 -17.23
N ASP A 68 -0.61 -6.10 -17.55
CA ASP A 68 -1.53 -5.41 -16.64
C ASP A 68 -1.75 -6.23 -15.37
N GLN A 69 -1.99 -7.54 -15.51
CA GLN A 69 -2.12 -8.46 -14.37
C GLN A 69 -0.83 -8.52 -13.54
N PHE A 70 0.33 -8.54 -14.20
CA PHE A 70 1.61 -8.52 -13.53
C PHE A 70 1.84 -7.23 -12.72
N ILE A 71 1.51 -6.06 -13.28
CA ILE A 71 1.65 -4.77 -12.58
C ILE A 71 0.78 -4.76 -11.31
N VAL A 72 -0.48 -5.23 -11.41
CA VAL A 72 -1.38 -5.32 -10.26
C VAL A 72 -0.78 -6.23 -9.18
N MET A 73 -0.41 -7.46 -9.54
CA MET A 73 0.19 -8.42 -8.61
C MET A 73 1.48 -7.87 -7.98
N ALA A 74 2.36 -7.27 -8.78
CA ALA A 74 3.62 -6.71 -8.30
C ALA A 74 3.41 -5.54 -7.32
N LYS A 75 2.36 -4.73 -7.50
CA LYS A 75 2.02 -3.63 -6.59
C LYS A 75 1.51 -4.11 -5.22
N GLU A 76 1.00 -5.34 -5.13
CA GLU A 76 0.56 -5.94 -3.86
C GLU A 76 1.72 -6.51 -3.04
N LYS A 77 2.90 -6.70 -3.63
CA LYS A 77 4.05 -7.34 -2.98
C LYS A 77 4.99 -6.32 -2.37
N GLU A 78 5.42 -6.56 -1.12
CA GLU A 78 6.26 -5.63 -0.36
C GLU A 78 7.57 -5.27 -1.07
N CYS A 79 8.15 -6.21 -1.81
CA CYS A 79 9.40 -6.02 -2.53
C CYS A 79 9.27 -5.12 -3.78
N SER A 80 8.06 -4.87 -4.29
CA SER A 80 7.84 -4.12 -5.55
C SER A 80 6.72 -3.09 -5.49
N GLN A 81 5.99 -2.98 -4.39
CA GLN A 81 4.90 -2.02 -4.21
C GLN A 81 5.30 -0.55 -4.46
N ASP A 82 6.56 -0.19 -4.20
CA ASP A 82 7.12 1.14 -4.45
C ASP A 82 7.88 1.27 -5.77
N ALA A 83 7.97 0.20 -6.55
CA ALA A 83 8.76 0.22 -7.77
C ALA A 83 8.09 1.10 -8.84
N ALA A 84 8.89 1.90 -9.54
CA ALA A 84 8.42 2.56 -10.75
C ALA A 84 8.36 1.55 -11.91
N PHE A 85 7.20 1.43 -12.54
CA PHE A 85 6.99 0.60 -13.72
C PHE A 85 7.27 1.43 -14.97
N VAL A 86 8.26 1.03 -15.75
CA VAL A 86 8.74 1.78 -16.90
C VAL A 86 8.61 0.95 -18.17
N LEU A 87 7.82 1.44 -19.13
CA LEU A 87 7.64 0.77 -20.41
C LEU A 87 8.77 1.16 -21.38
N ILE A 88 9.46 0.16 -21.92
CA ILE A 88 10.46 0.33 -22.97
C ILE A 88 9.74 0.39 -24.31
N VAL A 89 9.91 1.47 -25.05
CA VAL A 89 9.30 1.68 -26.37
C VAL A 89 10.37 1.81 -27.46
N PRO A 90 10.09 1.39 -28.70
CA PRO A 90 11.10 1.33 -29.76
C PRO A 90 11.48 2.70 -30.31
N THR A 91 10.54 3.65 -30.36
CA THR A 91 10.75 5.00 -30.91
C THR A 91 9.94 6.04 -30.13
N GLN A 92 10.32 7.32 -30.27
CA GLN A 92 9.60 8.42 -29.63
C GLN A 92 8.27 8.77 -30.30
N GLU A 93 8.11 8.46 -31.59
CA GLU A 93 6.97 8.89 -32.40
C GLU A 93 5.65 8.22 -31.99
N ASP A 94 5.71 7.00 -31.44
CA ASP A 94 4.52 6.24 -31.01
C ASP A 94 4.10 6.51 -29.56
N LEU A 95 4.81 7.38 -28.82
CA LEU A 95 4.58 7.55 -27.39
C LEU A 95 3.19 8.13 -27.06
N SER A 96 2.70 9.11 -27.81
CA SER A 96 1.51 9.88 -27.39
C SER A 96 0.24 9.03 -27.22
N VAL A 97 -0.01 8.08 -28.13
CA VAL A 97 -1.18 7.19 -28.09
C VAL A 97 -0.96 6.05 -27.07
N ILE A 98 0.27 5.58 -26.94
CA ILE A 98 0.63 4.50 -26.00
C ILE A 98 0.57 5.00 -24.55
N ILE A 99 0.98 6.24 -24.29
CA ILE A 99 1.02 6.84 -22.95
C ILE A 99 -0.35 6.78 -22.28
N ALA A 100 -1.40 7.30 -22.93
CA ALA A 100 -2.70 7.43 -22.29
C ALA A 100 -3.26 6.08 -21.82
N ARG A 101 -3.12 5.03 -22.64
CA ARG A 101 -3.60 3.69 -22.30
C ARG A 101 -2.76 3.02 -21.21
N GLN A 102 -1.43 3.15 -21.31
CA GLN A 102 -0.51 2.46 -20.41
C GLN A 102 -0.40 3.12 -19.04
N THR A 103 -0.59 4.43 -18.97
CA THR A 103 -0.69 5.14 -17.68
C THR A 103 -1.91 4.66 -16.88
N LEU A 104 -3.04 4.36 -17.54
CA LEU A 104 -4.21 3.78 -16.87
C LEU A 104 -3.96 2.35 -16.36
N ALA A 105 -3.12 1.57 -17.05
CA ALA A 105 -2.63 0.27 -16.57
C ALA A 105 -1.64 0.40 -15.40
N GLY A 106 -1.24 1.62 -15.05
CA GLY A 106 -0.38 1.91 -13.91
C GLY A 106 1.11 1.87 -14.23
N VAL A 107 1.49 2.06 -15.50
CA VAL A 107 2.86 2.40 -15.91
C VAL A 107 3.18 3.83 -15.48
N ASP A 108 4.32 4.02 -14.83
CA ASP A 108 4.75 5.30 -14.26
C ASP A 108 5.60 6.14 -15.24
N GLY A 109 6.31 5.47 -16.16
CA GLY A 109 7.22 6.15 -17.09
C GLY A 109 7.48 5.36 -18.37
N PHE A 110 8.14 6.02 -19.32
CA PHE A 110 8.46 5.46 -20.62
C PHE A 110 9.93 5.70 -20.94
N LEU A 111 10.57 4.71 -21.54
CA LEU A 111 11.97 4.78 -21.97
C LEU A 111 12.05 4.40 -23.45
N ALA A 112 12.38 5.35 -24.31
CA ALA A 112 12.54 5.11 -25.74
C ALA A 112 13.93 4.58 -26.09
N GLU A 113 14.01 3.68 -27.05
CA GLU A 113 15.26 3.31 -27.72
C GLU A 113 15.62 4.33 -28.82
N PRO A 114 16.92 4.64 -29.02
CA PRO A 114 18.08 4.21 -28.24
C PRO A 114 18.22 4.92 -26.89
N TYR A 115 18.75 4.21 -25.89
CA TYR A 115 18.89 4.73 -24.52
C TYR A 115 20.00 5.78 -24.41
N SER A 116 19.68 6.94 -23.85
CA SER A 116 20.68 7.93 -23.44
C SER A 116 20.95 7.86 -21.93
N VAL A 117 22.16 8.25 -21.54
CA VAL A 117 22.53 8.39 -20.11
C VAL A 117 21.57 9.35 -19.40
N GLN A 118 21.18 10.43 -20.07
CA GLN A 118 20.24 11.41 -19.53
C GLN A 118 18.87 10.76 -19.28
N SER A 119 18.28 10.09 -20.28
CA SER A 119 16.97 9.44 -20.12
C SER A 119 16.96 8.41 -18.98
N LEU A 120 18.06 7.67 -18.78
CA LEU A 120 18.15 6.72 -17.67
C LEU A 120 18.31 7.42 -16.31
N SER A 121 19.01 8.57 -16.27
CA SER A 121 19.06 9.40 -15.06
C SER A 121 17.67 9.96 -14.72
N ASP A 122 16.92 10.42 -15.72
CA ASP A 122 15.57 10.94 -15.54
C ASP A 122 14.62 9.85 -15.02
N ILE A 123 14.75 8.61 -15.51
CA ILE A 123 14.01 7.46 -14.98
C ILE A 123 14.39 7.16 -13.52
N ALA A 124 15.66 7.32 -13.13
CA ALA A 124 16.08 7.15 -11.75
C ALA A 124 15.48 8.23 -10.83
N ASP A 125 15.36 9.47 -11.30
CA ASP A 125 14.69 10.55 -10.57
C ASP A 125 13.19 10.32 -10.45
N LEU A 126 12.55 9.89 -11.54
CA LEU A 126 11.15 9.48 -11.52
C LEU A 126 10.92 8.37 -10.48
N ALA A 127 11.77 7.34 -10.47
CA ALA A 127 11.65 6.24 -9.53
C ALA A 127 11.82 6.69 -8.07
N ALA A 128 12.74 7.62 -7.80
CA ALA A 128 12.90 8.22 -6.47
C ALA A 128 11.61 8.92 -6.02
N LYS A 129 11.01 9.70 -6.93
CA LYS A 129 9.78 10.45 -6.66
C LYS A 129 8.60 9.52 -6.41
N ILE A 130 8.36 8.53 -7.28
CA ILE A 130 7.27 7.55 -7.14
C ILE A 130 7.41 6.76 -5.84
N ARG A 131 8.62 6.31 -5.50
CA ARG A 131 8.88 5.61 -4.23
C ARG A 131 8.55 6.49 -3.02
N ALA A 132 8.93 7.76 -3.05
CA ALA A 132 8.62 8.70 -1.98
C ALA A 132 7.10 8.93 -1.85
N GLU A 133 6.40 9.18 -2.97
CA GLU A 133 4.96 9.41 -2.99
C GLU A 133 4.16 8.18 -2.52
N ARG A 134 4.49 6.98 -3.00
CA ARG A 134 3.82 5.74 -2.59
C ARG A 134 4.10 5.36 -1.15
N SER A 135 5.34 5.51 -0.70
CA SER A 135 5.69 5.31 0.71
C SER A 135 4.90 6.24 1.62
N GLU A 136 4.78 7.51 1.24
CA GLU A 136 4.01 8.51 2.00
C GLU A 136 2.51 8.20 1.98
N ALA A 137 1.94 7.87 0.82
CA ALA A 137 0.55 7.45 0.71
C ALA A 137 0.23 6.23 1.60
N ARG A 138 1.15 5.26 1.68
CA ARG A 138 0.99 4.12 2.59
C ARG A 138 1.08 4.51 4.05
N LYS A 139 1.99 5.41 4.44
CA LYS A 139 2.03 5.92 5.82
C LYS A 139 0.70 6.57 6.18
N ILE A 140 0.17 7.42 5.29
CA ILE A 140 -1.14 8.07 5.47
C ILE A 140 -2.24 7.01 5.60
N ALA A 141 -2.28 5.99 4.73
CA ALA A 141 -3.28 4.94 4.78
C ALA A 141 -3.21 4.10 6.08
N ALA A 142 -2.01 3.69 6.49
CA ALA A 142 -1.80 2.99 7.76
C ALA A 142 -2.24 3.85 8.95
N PHE A 143 -1.97 5.15 8.89
CA PHE A 143 -2.36 6.08 9.93
C PHE A 143 -3.87 6.31 9.98
N ARG A 144 -4.53 6.47 8.83
CA ARG A 144 -5.99 6.52 8.71
C ARG A 144 -6.64 5.26 9.27
N PHE A 145 -6.08 4.09 9.00
CA PHE A 145 -6.56 2.83 9.57
C PHE A 145 -6.53 2.82 11.10
N LEU A 146 -5.44 3.30 11.72
CA LEU A 146 -5.37 3.42 13.19
C LEU A 146 -6.42 4.40 13.74
N VAL A 147 -6.62 5.55 13.09
CA VAL A 147 -7.65 6.52 13.46
C VAL A 147 -9.04 5.91 13.37
N LYS A 148 -9.35 5.18 12.29
CA LYS A 148 -10.62 4.47 12.13
C LYS A 148 -10.88 3.50 13.29
N GLN A 149 -9.87 2.73 13.70
CA GLN A 149 -9.99 1.82 14.86
C GLN A 149 -10.27 2.57 16.18
N VAL A 150 -9.68 3.75 16.38
CA VAL A 150 -9.96 4.58 17.56
C VAL A 150 -11.41 5.05 17.56
N VAL A 151 -11.90 5.55 16.42
CA VAL A 151 -13.28 6.02 16.26
C VAL A 151 -14.28 4.88 16.49
N GLU A 152 -14.05 3.71 15.92
CA GLU A 152 -14.87 2.51 16.16
C GLU A 152 -14.89 2.11 17.65
N GLN A 153 -13.73 2.16 18.31
CA GLN A 153 -13.62 1.86 19.73
C GLN A 153 -14.35 2.90 20.60
N MET A 154 -14.32 4.18 20.20
CA MET A 154 -15.12 5.24 20.85
C MET A 154 -16.62 5.00 20.67
N ASN A 155 -17.06 4.63 19.46
CA ASN A 155 -18.45 4.27 19.19
C ASN A 155 -18.91 3.09 20.05
N LEU A 156 -18.07 2.06 20.20
CA LEU A 156 -18.35 0.93 21.10
C LEU A 156 -18.51 1.39 22.56
N ILE A 157 -17.64 2.26 23.06
CA ILE A 157 -17.74 2.80 24.42
C ILE A 157 -19.02 3.60 24.59
N ALA A 158 -19.37 4.44 23.61
CA ALA A 158 -20.61 5.23 23.63
C ALA A 158 -21.85 4.32 23.68
N GLN A 159 -21.89 3.25 22.86
CA GLN A 159 -22.94 2.23 22.91
C GLN A 159 -23.04 1.62 24.31
N LEU A 160 -21.96 1.03 24.81
CA LEU A 160 -21.97 0.35 26.10
C LEU A 160 -22.40 1.28 27.24
N ARG A 161 -22.00 2.55 27.18
CA ARG A 161 -22.41 3.56 28.17
C ARG A 161 -23.90 3.91 28.07
N ALA A 162 -24.46 4.04 26.86
CA ALA A 162 -25.88 4.29 26.66
C ALA A 162 -26.75 3.16 27.25
N TYR A 163 -26.27 1.92 27.20
CA TYR A 163 -26.93 0.75 27.79
C TYR A 163 -26.49 0.44 29.24
N GLN A 164 -25.80 1.37 29.91
CA GLN A 164 -25.33 1.23 31.30
C GLN A 164 -24.47 -0.03 31.55
N ARG A 165 -23.73 -0.49 30.54
CA ARG A 165 -22.85 -1.66 30.60
C ARG A 165 -21.44 -1.28 31.04
N ASN A 166 -20.65 -2.30 31.39
CA ASN A 166 -19.26 -2.11 31.80
C ASN A 166 -18.38 -1.64 30.62
N ILE A 167 -17.77 -0.45 30.79
CA ILE A 167 -16.88 0.17 29.79
C ILE A 167 -15.39 0.01 30.11
N LEU A 168 -15.01 -0.58 31.24
CA LEU A 168 -13.61 -0.59 31.71
C LEU A 168 -12.65 -1.28 30.75
N LYS A 169 -13.03 -2.45 30.21
CA LYS A 169 -12.22 -3.18 29.22
C LYS A 169 -12.08 -2.36 27.91
N PRO A 170 -13.18 -1.90 27.28
CA PRO A 170 -13.11 -1.01 26.12
C PRO A 170 -12.29 0.27 26.31
N MET A 171 -12.41 0.93 27.47
CA MET A 171 -11.67 2.14 27.80
C MET A 171 -10.17 1.88 27.92
N ARG A 172 -9.76 0.75 28.52
CA ARG A 172 -8.36 0.35 28.57
C ARG A 172 -7.79 0.10 27.17
N LYS A 173 -8.56 -0.57 26.30
CA LYS A 173 -8.19 -0.80 24.90
C LYS A 173 -8.03 0.52 24.14
N LEU A 174 -8.98 1.46 24.29
CA LEU A 174 -8.88 2.79 23.71
C LEU A 174 -7.60 3.51 24.16
N LYS A 175 -7.30 3.51 25.46
CA LYS A 175 -6.09 4.15 26.00
C LYS A 175 -4.81 3.60 25.37
N VAL A 176 -4.74 2.28 25.18
CA VAL A 176 -3.59 1.63 24.52
C VAL A 176 -3.51 2.04 23.05
N MET A 177 -4.63 2.05 22.32
CA MET A 177 -4.65 2.52 20.93
C MET A 177 -4.20 3.97 20.80
N THR A 178 -4.65 4.85 21.71
CA THR A 178 -4.30 6.28 21.67
C THR A 178 -2.86 6.57 22.06
N SER A 179 -2.20 5.69 22.83
CA SER A 179 -0.78 5.87 23.17
C SER A 179 0.15 5.86 21.96
N ALA A 180 -0.27 5.25 20.85
CA ALA A 180 0.47 5.30 19.59
C ALA A 180 0.62 6.73 19.03
N PHE A 181 -0.22 7.67 19.47
CA PHE A 181 -0.22 9.06 19.00
C PHE A 181 0.45 10.06 19.97
N GLU A 182 0.92 9.61 21.14
CA GLU A 182 1.46 10.51 22.17
C GLU A 182 2.76 11.21 21.75
N ASN A 183 3.54 10.59 20.86
CA ASN A 183 4.86 11.08 20.44
C ASN A 183 4.93 11.44 18.94
N LEU A 184 3.80 11.85 18.35
CA LEU A 184 3.81 12.32 16.97
C LEU A 184 4.56 13.64 16.84
N ASP A 185 5.38 13.74 15.80
CA ASP A 185 5.95 14.97 15.30
C ASP A 185 4.86 15.90 14.76
N ASN A 186 5.15 17.20 14.68
CA ASN A 186 4.15 18.22 14.31
C ASN A 186 3.45 17.93 12.97
N PRO A 187 4.14 17.52 11.88
CA PRO A 187 3.49 17.20 10.62
C PRO A 187 2.49 16.03 10.72
N MET A 188 2.85 14.97 11.44
CA MET A 188 1.96 13.82 11.66
C MET A 188 0.81 14.16 12.60
N ARG A 189 1.00 15.10 13.51
CA ARG A 189 -0.06 15.59 14.40
C ARG A 189 -1.13 16.39 13.64
N ASP A 190 -0.73 17.21 12.68
CA ASP A 190 -1.69 17.92 11.83
C ASP A 190 -2.46 16.94 10.93
N LEU A 191 -1.77 15.93 10.40
CA LEU A 191 -2.40 14.83 9.68
C LEU A 191 -3.39 14.07 10.57
N TYR A 192 -3.03 13.80 11.83
CA TYR A 192 -3.88 13.12 12.81
C TYR A 192 -5.19 13.85 13.04
N TYR A 193 -5.13 15.16 13.32
CA TYR A 193 -6.34 15.93 13.59
C TYR A 193 -7.27 15.94 12.39
N ARG A 194 -6.73 16.17 11.18
CA ARG A 194 -7.52 16.16 9.95
C ARG A 194 -8.18 14.81 9.70
N LEU A 195 -7.42 13.72 9.75
CA LEU A 195 -7.98 12.37 9.54
C LEU A 195 -8.99 12.00 10.62
N THR A 196 -8.76 12.41 11.87
CA THR A 196 -9.70 12.15 12.97
C THR A 196 -11.03 12.85 12.74
N ILE A 197 -11.02 14.11 12.29
CA ILE A 197 -12.25 14.84 11.94
C ILE A 197 -12.95 14.12 10.79
N GLU A 198 -12.25 13.82 9.70
CA GLU A 198 -12.82 13.12 8.54
C GLU A 198 -13.45 11.77 8.91
N GLU A 199 -12.72 10.92 9.63
CA GLU A 199 -13.22 9.59 10.01
C GLU A 199 -14.37 9.68 11.02
N PHE A 200 -14.34 10.65 11.93
CA PHE A 200 -15.41 10.83 12.91
C PHE A 200 -16.70 11.35 12.27
N GLU A 201 -16.61 12.33 11.36
CA GLU A 201 -17.77 12.87 10.62
C GLU A 201 -18.44 11.82 9.74
N ASN A 202 -17.65 10.91 9.16
CA ASN A 202 -18.14 9.82 8.31
C ASN A 202 -18.51 8.56 9.09
N ALA A 203 -18.23 8.50 10.40
CA ALA A 203 -18.49 7.31 11.19
C ALA A 203 -20.01 7.04 11.27
N PRO A 204 -20.44 5.78 11.06
CA PRO A 204 -21.85 5.45 11.21
C PRO A 204 -22.27 5.66 12.67
N LEU A 205 -23.49 6.14 12.86
CA LEU A 205 -24.06 6.22 14.20
C LEU A 205 -24.09 4.82 14.82
N PRO A 206 -23.73 4.70 16.10
CA PRO A 206 -23.71 3.42 16.78
C PRO A 206 -25.07 2.72 16.71
N ALA A 207 -25.11 1.51 16.13
CA ALA A 207 -26.34 0.73 16.03
C ALA A 207 -26.86 0.38 17.43
N PRO A 208 -28.19 0.36 17.63
CA PRO A 208 -28.76 -0.03 18.90
C PRO A 208 -28.39 -1.48 19.23
N LEU A 209 -27.91 -1.73 20.44
CA LEU A 209 -27.67 -3.08 20.92
C LEU A 209 -29.01 -3.79 21.08
N LEU A 210 -29.25 -4.79 20.22
CA LEU A 210 -30.30 -5.78 20.44
C LEU A 210 -29.91 -6.59 21.68
N SER A 211 -30.46 -6.24 22.84
CA SER A 211 -30.34 -7.10 24.00
C SER A 211 -31.52 -7.00 24.93
N ASP A 212 -32.15 -8.16 25.16
CA ASP A 212 -32.88 -8.44 26.38
C ASP A 212 -31.97 -8.18 27.57
N GLU A 213 -32.38 -7.23 28.41
CA GLU A 213 -31.74 -6.94 29.68
C GLU A 213 -31.74 -8.21 30.54
N TYR A 214 -30.57 -8.67 31.00
CA TYR A 214 -30.49 -9.86 31.85
C TYR A 214 -31.09 -9.56 33.23
N LYS A 215 -32.31 -10.04 33.49
CA LYS A 215 -33.04 -9.86 34.76
C LYS A 215 -32.70 -10.87 35.86
N GLY A 216 -31.75 -11.77 35.63
CA GLY A 216 -31.40 -12.84 36.59
C GLY A 216 -30.50 -12.36 37.74
N ALA A 217 -30.58 -13.00 38.90
CA ALA A 217 -29.84 -12.61 40.10
C ALA A 217 -28.33 -12.94 40.07
N SER A 218 -27.86 -13.79 39.16
CA SER A 218 -26.47 -14.26 39.16
C SER A 218 -25.52 -13.28 38.46
N GLN A 219 -24.66 -12.63 39.25
CA GLN A 219 -23.62 -11.73 38.74
C GLN A 219 -22.61 -12.42 37.82
N ARG A 220 -22.27 -13.69 38.10
CA ARG A 220 -21.38 -14.50 37.25
C ARG A 220 -21.99 -14.78 35.87
N VAL A 221 -23.31 -15.00 35.80
CA VAL A 221 -24.00 -15.20 34.52
C VAL A 221 -24.10 -13.88 33.76
N ARG A 222 -24.37 -12.77 34.45
CA ARG A 222 -24.36 -11.43 33.83
C ARG A 222 -23.03 -11.10 33.16
N VAL A 223 -21.91 -11.33 33.85
CA VAL A 223 -20.57 -11.11 33.29
C VAL A 223 -20.31 -11.97 32.04
N LYS A 224 -20.65 -13.27 32.08
CA LYS A 224 -20.49 -14.14 30.90
C LYS A 224 -21.38 -13.71 29.72
N LEU A 225 -22.56 -13.16 29.99
CA LEU A 225 -23.48 -12.69 28.97
C LEU A 225 -23.00 -11.37 28.36
N GLU A 226 -22.49 -10.45 29.18
CA GLU A 226 -21.81 -9.23 28.74
C GLU A 226 -20.58 -9.56 27.86
N GLU A 227 -19.76 -10.54 28.25
CA GLU A 227 -18.61 -11.02 27.46
C GLU A 227 -19.04 -11.63 26.12
N LYS A 228 -20.12 -12.41 26.09
CA LYS A 228 -20.67 -12.94 24.82
C LYS A 228 -21.20 -11.85 23.90
N VAL A 229 -21.82 -10.80 24.45
CA VAL A 229 -22.30 -9.66 23.65
C VAL A 229 -21.11 -8.87 23.09
N LEU A 230 -20.09 -8.59 23.90
CA LEU A 230 -18.84 -7.98 23.44
C LEU A 230 -18.21 -8.78 22.30
N ALA A 231 -18.07 -10.11 22.46
CA ALA A 231 -17.52 -10.97 21.42
C ALA A 231 -18.35 -10.95 20.11
N LYS A 232 -19.69 -10.89 20.22
CA LYS A 232 -20.57 -10.78 19.03
C LYS A 232 -20.46 -9.44 18.33
N ILE A 233 -20.29 -8.35 19.08
CA ILE A 233 -20.09 -7.01 18.51
C ILE A 233 -18.72 -6.94 17.84
N GLU A 234 -17.67 -7.46 18.48
CA GLU A 234 -16.33 -7.53 17.89
C GLU A 234 -16.30 -8.39 16.62
N GLN A 235 -17.02 -9.52 16.59
CA GLN A 235 -17.15 -10.36 15.38
C GLN A 235 -17.88 -9.66 14.23
N ARG A 236 -18.90 -8.83 14.53
CA ARG A 236 -19.56 -8.00 13.50
C ARG A 236 -18.65 -6.89 13.00
N ALA A 237 -17.92 -6.22 13.88
CA ALA A 237 -16.99 -5.16 13.51
C ALA A 237 -15.80 -5.64 12.65
N THR A 238 -15.46 -6.93 12.68
CA THR A 238 -14.41 -7.52 11.82
C THR A 238 -14.92 -8.11 10.50
N ALA A 239 -16.24 -8.17 10.29
CA ALA A 239 -16.84 -8.79 9.11
C ALA A 239 -17.30 -7.76 8.04
N ASP A 240 -17.30 -6.48 8.41
CA ASP A 240 -17.57 -5.31 7.55
C ASP A 240 -16.27 -4.55 7.23
#